data_AF-A0A8X6STW0-F1
#
_entry.id   AF-A0A8X6STW0-F1
#
_cell.length_a   1.000
_cell.length_b   1.000
_cell.length_c   1.000
_cell.angle_alpha   90.00
_cell.angle_beta   90.00
_cell.angle_gamma   90.00
#
_symmetry.space_group_name_H-M   'P 1'
#
loop_
_entity.id
_entity.type
_entity.pdbx_description
1 polymer ?
#
loop_
_entity_poly.entity_id
_entity_poly.type
_entity_poly.pdbx_seq_one_letter_code
_entity_poly.pdbx_strand_id
1 'polypeptide(L)'
;MHTFELSNQKSRPTHLSWSNLRSRTPYSEHIEQTTNKALGKLNILRRLCGTSWGSRPQTLKSTFCTVIRPDLEYATPIWTPASFSVKRKLYSVQHRAAKIIIGAVSSTSNEKAEQECGLPPLERRRKLATIKFTNKLRSYGLDHISRRVFDKWKHSTKLNRSSTLQLDSQIRKELNLDHSSLEFLQELLITKNPPKNTCFELELLQPCSKKEDPVTLKQKGLETIAILSQDNFAIAYTDGSSKMKVPELSYSSQMVITTNTKLTQA
;
A
#
# COMPACT_ATOMS: atom_id res chain seq x y z
N MET A 1 67.89 -43.62 16.52
CA MET A 1 67.34 -42.68 15.51
C MET A 1 65.89 -42.40 15.89
N HIS A 2 65.64 -41.34 16.65
CA HIS A 2 64.32 -40.89 17.07
C HIS A 2 63.80 -39.89 16.03
N THR A 3 62.74 -40.22 15.31
CA THR A 3 62.04 -39.30 14.42
C THR A 3 60.93 -38.57 15.19
N PHE A 4 61.08 -37.26 15.35
CA PHE A 4 60.06 -36.35 15.85
C PHE A 4 58.98 -36.12 14.77
N GLU A 5 57.74 -36.53 15.03
CA GLU A 5 56.57 -36.06 14.27
C GLU A 5 56.15 -34.69 14.79
N LEU A 6 56.44 -33.64 14.01
CA LEU A 6 55.91 -32.30 14.25
C LEU A 6 54.46 -32.22 13.73
N SER A 7 53.52 -32.12 14.66
CA SER A 7 52.12 -31.77 14.40
C SER A 7 52.03 -30.42 13.68
N ASN A 8 51.75 -30.44 12.38
CA ASN A 8 51.57 -29.24 11.59
C ASN A 8 50.13 -28.71 11.77
N GLN A 9 49.88 -28.00 12.89
CA GLN A 9 48.68 -27.17 13.04
C GLN A 9 48.77 -26.00 12.05
N LYS A 10 48.16 -26.19 10.88
CA LYS A 10 47.98 -25.13 9.88
C LYS A 10 46.95 -24.13 10.42
N SER A 11 47.42 -23.12 11.16
CA SER A 11 46.61 -21.96 11.55
C SER A 11 46.13 -21.27 10.26
N ARG A 12 44.82 -21.34 10.01
CA ARG A 12 44.20 -20.63 8.88
C ARG A 12 44.17 -19.14 9.25
N PRO A 13 44.73 -18.22 8.44
CA PRO A 13 44.66 -16.81 8.73
C PRO A 13 43.20 -16.34 8.66
N THR A 14 42.68 -15.82 9.76
CA THR A 14 41.38 -15.16 9.85
C THR A 14 41.38 -13.87 9.03
N HIS A 15 41.06 -13.98 7.75
CA HIS A 15 40.87 -12.84 6.86
C HIS A 15 39.45 -12.25 7.07
N LEU A 16 39.27 -11.52 8.16
CA LEU A 16 37.98 -11.04 8.69
C LEU A 16 37.40 -9.78 8.03
N SER A 17 37.98 -9.23 6.96
CA SER A 17 37.45 -8.00 6.33
C SER A 17 36.72 -8.22 5.00
N TRP A 18 37.07 -9.22 4.19
CA TRP A 18 36.52 -9.39 2.83
C TRP A 18 35.26 -10.26 2.75
N SER A 19 35.06 -11.17 3.70
CA SER A 19 33.86 -12.02 3.77
C SER A 19 32.60 -11.24 4.13
N ASN A 20 32.75 -10.14 4.87
CA ASN A 20 31.64 -9.29 5.31
C ASN A 20 31.10 -8.37 4.20
N LEU A 21 31.90 -8.05 3.18
CA LEU A 21 31.47 -7.18 2.07
C LEU A 21 30.65 -7.94 1.02
N ARG A 22 30.90 -9.25 0.83
CA ARG A 22 30.12 -10.11 -0.09
C ARG A 22 28.73 -10.51 0.43
N SER A 23 28.43 -10.30 1.71
CA SER A 23 27.20 -10.82 2.36
C SER A 23 26.02 -9.85 2.34
N ARG A 24 26.23 -8.55 2.11
CA ARG A 24 25.15 -7.56 2.02
C ARG A 24 24.51 -7.62 0.64
N THR A 25 23.35 -8.27 0.56
CA THR A 25 22.49 -8.17 -0.62
C THR A 25 21.88 -6.76 -0.69
N PRO A 26 21.58 -6.22 -1.89
CA PRO A 26 20.93 -4.90 -2.02
C PRO A 26 19.60 -4.85 -1.25
N TYR A 27 18.91 -5.98 -1.10
CA TYR A 27 17.71 -6.10 -0.28
C TYR A 27 17.96 -5.80 1.20
N SER A 28 19.10 -6.26 1.74
CA SER A 28 19.37 -6.21 3.18
C SER A 28 19.52 -4.79 3.70
N GLU A 29 20.20 -3.93 2.95
CA GLU A 29 20.37 -2.51 3.29
C GLU A 29 19.02 -1.77 3.21
N HIS A 30 18.30 -1.96 2.12
CA HIS A 30 17.02 -1.29 1.92
C HIS A 30 15.95 -1.74 2.92
N ILE A 31 15.88 -3.04 3.24
CA ILE A 31 15.00 -3.57 4.28
C ILE A 31 15.37 -2.99 5.64
N GLU A 32 16.66 -2.83 5.94
CA GLU A 32 17.12 -2.24 7.19
C GLU A 32 16.73 -0.76 7.31
N GLN A 33 16.97 0.04 6.28
CA GLN A 33 16.55 1.44 6.21
C GLN A 33 15.03 1.58 6.40
N THR A 34 14.25 0.77 5.69
CA THR A 34 12.79 0.72 5.81
C THR A 34 12.35 0.34 7.23
N THR A 35 13.00 -0.68 7.81
CA THR A 35 12.71 -1.14 9.17
C THR A 35 12.96 -0.02 10.18
N ASN A 36 14.10 0.68 10.07
CA ASN A 36 14.45 1.78 10.98
C ASN A 36 13.45 2.94 10.87
N LYS A 37 13.04 3.30 9.66
CA LYS A 37 11.98 4.30 9.41
C LYS A 37 10.66 3.88 10.07
N ALA A 38 10.24 2.63 9.86
CA ALA A 38 9.00 2.10 10.43
C ALA A 38 9.05 2.00 11.97
N LEU A 39 10.20 1.65 12.55
CA LEU A 39 10.43 1.65 13.99
C LEU A 39 10.30 3.05 14.59
N GLY A 40 10.81 4.08 13.90
CA GLY A 40 10.61 5.47 14.32
C GLY A 40 9.13 5.85 14.36
N LYS A 41 8.35 5.42 13.37
CA LYS A 41 6.90 5.66 13.30
C LYS A 41 6.10 4.93 14.39
N LEU A 42 6.62 3.85 15.00
CA LEU A 42 5.96 3.20 16.15
C LEU A 42 5.79 4.14 17.34
N ASN A 43 6.63 5.18 17.46
CA ASN A 43 6.48 6.20 18.51
C ASN A 43 5.14 6.94 18.41
N ILE A 44 4.56 7.05 17.22
CA ILE A 44 3.21 7.62 17.02
C ILE A 44 2.19 6.75 17.76
N LEU A 45 2.24 5.42 17.56
CA LEU A 45 1.34 4.49 18.27
C LEU A 45 1.52 4.56 19.78
N ARG A 46 2.77 4.65 20.27
CA ARG A 46 3.05 4.79 21.71
C ARG A 46 2.45 6.07 22.29
N ARG A 47 2.58 7.20 21.59
CA ARG A 47 2.01 8.48 22.01
C ARG A 47 0.49 8.47 22.02
N LEU A 48 -0.14 7.81 21.04
CA LEU A 48 -1.59 7.66 20.96
C LEU A 48 -2.16 6.67 22.00
N CYS A 49 -1.37 5.68 22.43
CA CYS A 49 -1.79 4.71 23.42
C CYS A 49 -1.93 5.34 24.82
N GLY A 50 -1.03 6.28 25.20
CA GLY A 50 -1.16 7.11 26.41
C GLY A 50 -1.33 6.34 27.74
N THR A 51 -1.35 7.05 28.87
CA THR A 51 -1.58 6.45 30.21
C THR A 51 -2.89 6.87 30.86
N SER A 52 -3.48 8.01 30.47
CA SER A 52 -4.72 8.53 31.08
C SER A 52 -5.97 8.43 30.18
N TRP A 53 -5.85 8.74 28.89
CA TRP A 53 -6.97 8.77 27.92
C TRP A 53 -6.62 8.04 26.61
N GLY A 54 -6.08 6.83 26.73
CA GLY A 54 -5.57 6.08 25.60
C GLY A 54 -6.56 5.87 24.44
N SER A 55 -6.04 5.82 23.22
CA SER A 55 -6.84 5.56 22.03
C SER A 55 -7.33 4.11 22.01
N ARG A 56 -8.55 3.89 21.48
CA ARG A 56 -9.11 2.54 21.33
C ARG A 56 -8.19 1.66 20.45
N PRO A 57 -8.03 0.36 20.74
CA PRO A 57 -7.19 -0.55 19.95
C PRO A 57 -7.52 -0.54 18.45
N GLN A 58 -8.81 -0.39 18.10
CA GLN A 58 -9.27 -0.28 16.71
C GLN A 58 -8.70 0.95 16.00
N THR A 59 -8.63 2.09 16.69
CA THR A 59 -8.04 3.32 16.15
C THR A 59 -6.54 3.15 15.97
N LEU A 60 -5.83 2.60 16.97
CA LEU A 60 -4.40 2.33 16.89
C LEU A 60 -4.06 1.35 15.75
N LYS A 61 -4.87 0.30 15.57
CA LYS A 61 -4.78 -0.63 14.46
C LYS A 61 -4.96 0.09 13.13
N SER A 62 -5.96 0.97 13.02
CA SER A 62 -6.18 1.78 11.82
C SER A 62 -4.95 2.65 11.52
N THR A 63 -4.41 3.36 12.52
CA THR A 63 -3.18 4.16 12.38
C THR A 63 -1.98 3.32 11.94
N PHE A 64 -1.81 2.11 12.47
CA PHE A 64 -0.76 1.19 12.02
C PHE A 64 -0.94 0.82 10.53
N CYS A 65 -2.17 0.46 10.15
CA CYS A 65 -2.52 0.10 8.78
C CYS A 65 -2.28 1.24 7.78
N THR A 66 -2.48 2.49 8.18
CA THR A 66 -2.37 3.65 7.29
C THR A 66 -0.96 4.24 7.23
N VAL A 67 -0.24 4.29 8.36
CA VAL A 67 1.03 5.04 8.44
C VAL A 67 2.27 4.15 8.33
N ILE A 68 2.21 2.94 8.90
CA ILE A 68 3.39 2.07 9.09
C ILE A 68 3.38 0.91 8.11
N ARG A 69 2.23 0.26 7.97
CA ARG A 69 2.06 -0.89 7.09
C ARG A 69 2.48 -0.63 5.63
N PRO A 70 2.18 0.52 4.99
CA PRO A 70 2.62 0.76 3.62
C PRO A 70 4.14 0.69 3.46
N ASP A 71 4.91 1.23 4.41
CA ASP A 71 6.37 1.14 4.41
C ASP A 71 6.85 -0.32 4.47
N LEU A 72 6.16 -1.18 5.21
CA LEU A 72 6.51 -2.60 5.35
C LEU A 72 6.14 -3.44 4.14
N GLU A 73 5.29 -2.93 3.23
CA GLU A 73 4.69 -3.74 2.16
C GLU A 73 4.90 -3.22 0.73
N TYR A 74 5.27 -1.96 0.52
CA TYR A 74 5.33 -1.39 -0.84
C TYR A 74 6.26 -2.14 -1.80
N ALA A 75 7.44 -2.57 -1.32
CA ALA A 75 8.45 -3.28 -2.12
C ALA A 75 8.43 -4.80 -1.89
N THR A 76 7.30 -5.34 -1.44
CA THR A 76 7.14 -6.76 -1.15
C THR A 76 7.55 -7.69 -2.28
N PRO A 77 7.16 -7.47 -3.56
CA PRO A 77 7.59 -8.34 -4.65
C PRO A 77 9.11 -8.36 -4.82
N ILE A 78 9.80 -7.25 -4.54
CA ILE A 78 11.25 -7.11 -4.65
C ILE A 78 11.96 -7.81 -3.48
N TRP A 79 11.39 -7.72 -2.27
CA TRP A 79 11.98 -8.34 -1.07
C TRP A 79 11.65 -9.81 -0.90
N THR A 80 10.71 -10.36 -1.67
CA THR A 80 10.27 -11.75 -1.56
C THR A 80 11.43 -12.77 -1.69
N PRO A 81 12.35 -12.61 -2.66
CA PRO A 81 13.63 -13.33 -2.75
C PRO A 81 14.58 -13.26 -1.57
N ALA A 82 14.45 -12.27 -0.68
CA ALA A 82 15.40 -12.09 0.41
C ALA A 82 15.34 -13.27 1.39
N SER A 83 16.46 -13.52 2.08
CA SER A 83 16.55 -14.58 3.08
C SER A 83 15.60 -14.32 4.25
N PHE A 84 15.16 -15.39 4.91
CA PHE A 84 14.26 -15.30 6.06
C PHE A 84 14.81 -14.38 7.16
N SER A 85 16.10 -14.49 7.48
CA SER A 85 16.77 -13.67 8.50
C SER A 85 16.68 -12.16 8.21
N VAL A 86 16.76 -11.76 6.94
CA VAL A 86 16.61 -10.35 6.54
C VAL A 86 15.14 -9.93 6.64
N LYS A 87 14.22 -10.75 6.14
CA LYS A 87 12.76 -10.49 6.21
C LYS A 87 12.25 -10.42 7.66
N ARG A 88 12.90 -11.12 8.60
CA ARG A 88 12.57 -11.12 10.03
C ARG A 88 12.63 -9.73 10.67
N LYS A 89 13.46 -8.82 10.13
CA LYS A 89 13.51 -7.42 10.56
C LYS A 89 12.15 -6.73 10.37
N LEU A 90 11.47 -6.96 9.24
CA LEU A 90 10.13 -6.41 8.96
C LEU A 90 9.07 -6.99 9.91
N TYR A 91 9.13 -8.31 10.17
CA TYR A 91 8.19 -8.95 11.11
C TYR A 91 8.30 -8.37 12.52
N SER A 92 9.52 -8.05 12.96
CA SER A 92 9.74 -7.47 14.29
C SER A 92 9.00 -6.15 14.50
N VAL A 93 8.82 -5.35 13.44
CA VAL A 93 8.07 -4.08 13.51
C VAL A 93 6.59 -4.35 13.75
N GLN A 94 6.00 -5.29 12.98
CA GLN A 94 4.60 -5.66 13.14
C GLN A 94 4.33 -6.27 14.52
N HIS A 95 5.19 -7.18 14.99
CA HIS A 95 5.03 -7.79 16.31
C HIS A 95 5.08 -6.75 17.44
N ARG A 96 5.98 -5.77 17.34
CA ARG A 96 6.03 -4.64 18.29
C ARG A 96 4.78 -3.78 18.19
N ALA A 97 4.29 -3.49 16.98
CA ALA A 97 3.06 -2.74 16.77
C ALA A 97 1.85 -3.44 17.41
N ALA A 98 1.70 -4.76 17.17
CA ALA A 98 0.60 -5.55 17.71
C ALA A 98 0.55 -5.47 19.24
N LYS A 99 1.70 -5.62 19.91
CA LYS A 99 1.80 -5.49 21.38
C LYS A 99 1.43 -4.09 21.87
N ILE A 100 1.87 -3.04 21.17
CA ILE A 100 1.50 -1.65 21.51
C ILE A 100 0.00 -1.42 21.36
N ILE A 101 -0.62 -1.95 20.29
CA ILE A 101 -2.04 -1.76 19.99
C ILE A 101 -2.94 -2.39 21.06
N ILE A 102 -2.59 -3.59 21.53
CA ILE A 102 -3.37 -4.31 22.56
C ILE A 102 -2.91 -3.98 23.99
N GLY A 103 -1.89 -3.14 24.17
CA GLY A 103 -1.31 -2.84 25.49
C GLY A 103 -0.60 -4.03 26.16
N ALA A 104 -0.13 -5.01 25.39
CA ALA A 104 0.49 -6.22 25.93
C ALA A 104 1.95 -6.02 26.34
N VAL A 105 2.36 -6.75 27.38
CA VAL A 105 3.75 -6.81 27.84
C VAL A 105 4.68 -7.46 26.81
N SER A 106 5.97 -7.15 26.87
CA SER A 106 6.99 -7.62 25.93
C SER A 106 7.12 -9.15 25.88
N SER A 107 6.84 -9.85 26.98
CA SER A 107 6.88 -11.32 27.11
C SER A 107 5.73 -12.03 26.39
N THR A 108 4.68 -11.31 25.98
CA THR A 108 3.55 -11.89 25.25
C THR A 108 4.03 -12.52 23.95
N SER A 109 3.52 -13.71 23.61
CA SER A 109 3.84 -14.36 22.34
C SER A 109 3.45 -13.46 21.16
N ASN A 110 4.34 -13.37 20.16
CA ASN A 110 4.12 -12.51 18.98
C ASN A 110 2.88 -12.96 18.20
N GLU A 111 2.67 -14.28 18.06
CA GLU A 111 1.53 -14.84 17.34
C GLU A 111 0.21 -14.52 18.04
N LYS A 112 0.17 -14.69 19.36
CA LYS A 112 -1.02 -14.34 20.17
C LYS A 112 -1.33 -12.85 20.09
N ALA A 113 -0.30 -11.99 20.14
CA ALA A 113 -0.49 -10.55 20.01
C ALA A 113 -1.04 -10.16 18.63
N GLU A 114 -0.58 -10.81 17.56
CA GLU A 114 -1.12 -10.59 16.21
C GLU A 114 -2.57 -11.06 16.07
N GLN A 115 -2.88 -12.24 16.62
CA GLN A 115 -4.24 -12.79 16.62
C GLN A 115 -5.22 -11.89 17.37
N GLU A 116 -4.87 -11.47 18.59
CA GLU A 116 -5.70 -10.58 19.42
C GLU A 116 -5.90 -9.22 18.75
N CYS A 117 -4.84 -8.67 18.14
CA CYS A 117 -4.93 -7.43 17.37
C CYS A 117 -5.74 -7.61 16.05
N GLY A 118 -6.03 -8.84 15.64
CA GLY A 118 -6.62 -9.18 14.35
C GLY A 118 -5.75 -8.75 13.16
N LEU A 119 -4.43 -8.86 13.31
CA LEU A 119 -3.46 -8.60 12.25
C LEU A 119 -3.02 -9.92 11.61
N PRO A 120 -3.25 -10.13 10.30
CA PRO A 120 -2.73 -11.32 9.65
C PRO A 120 -1.19 -11.30 9.61
N PRO A 121 -0.54 -12.47 9.67
CA PRO A 121 0.92 -12.56 9.56
C PRO A 121 1.42 -11.87 8.29
N LEU A 122 2.51 -11.12 8.41
CA LEU A 122 3.06 -10.37 7.29
C LEU A 122 3.48 -11.28 6.14
N GLU A 123 3.94 -12.50 6.41
CA GLU A 123 4.28 -13.47 5.36
C GLU A 123 3.06 -13.88 4.53
N ARG A 124 1.89 -14.08 5.16
CA ARG A 124 0.65 -14.40 4.44
C ARG A 124 0.31 -13.27 3.46
N ARG A 125 0.39 -12.02 3.92
CA ARG A 125 0.13 -10.85 3.09
C ARG A 125 1.17 -10.69 1.98
N ARG A 126 2.43 -11.03 2.26
CA ARG A 126 3.50 -11.06 1.26
C ARG A 126 3.22 -12.06 0.14
N LYS A 127 2.79 -13.27 0.45
CA LYS A 127 2.40 -14.27 -0.55
C LYS A 127 1.30 -13.73 -1.46
N LEU A 128 0.26 -13.13 -0.88
CA LEU A 128 -0.82 -12.49 -1.63
C LEU A 128 -0.35 -11.33 -2.51
N ALA A 129 0.53 -10.46 -1.99
CA ALA A 129 1.08 -9.34 -2.74
C ALA A 129 1.94 -9.81 -3.92
N THR A 130 2.70 -10.90 -3.75
CA THR A 130 3.49 -11.54 -4.82
C THR A 130 2.58 -12.07 -5.93
N ILE A 131 1.52 -12.78 -5.58
CA ILE A 131 0.50 -13.25 -6.54
C ILE A 131 -0.16 -12.06 -7.27
N LYS A 132 -0.56 -11.03 -6.52
CA LYS A 132 -1.18 -9.83 -7.11
C LYS A 132 -0.25 -9.14 -8.10
N PHE A 133 1.04 -9.04 -7.76
CA PHE A 133 2.05 -8.46 -8.63
C PHE A 133 2.21 -9.26 -9.93
N THR A 134 2.35 -10.59 -9.85
CA THR A 134 2.49 -11.42 -11.06
C THR A 134 1.21 -11.41 -11.92
N ASN A 135 0.03 -11.37 -11.29
CA ASN A 135 -1.24 -11.21 -12.00
C ASN A 135 -1.30 -9.87 -12.74
N LYS A 136 -0.88 -8.77 -12.11
CA LYS A 136 -0.83 -7.46 -12.78
C LYS A 136 0.12 -7.48 -13.98
N LEU A 137 1.29 -8.10 -13.85
CA LEU A 137 2.22 -8.27 -14.98
C LEU A 137 1.60 -9.06 -16.13
N ARG A 138 0.84 -10.11 -15.82
CA ARG A 138 0.10 -10.89 -16.83
C ARG A 138 -1.05 -10.09 -17.45
N SER A 139 -1.69 -9.20 -16.71
CA SER A 139 -2.81 -8.40 -17.23
C SER A 139 -2.40 -7.35 -18.28
N TYR A 140 -1.11 -7.02 -18.39
CA TYR A 140 -0.65 -6.06 -19.37
C TYR A 140 -0.69 -6.63 -20.79
N GLY A 141 -0.93 -5.75 -21.77
CA GLY A 141 -0.84 -6.06 -23.19
C GLY A 141 0.54 -6.61 -23.57
N LEU A 142 0.57 -7.45 -24.60
CA LEU A 142 1.80 -8.13 -25.06
C LEU A 142 2.88 -7.15 -25.54
N ASP A 143 2.48 -5.95 -25.94
CA ASP A 143 3.34 -4.83 -26.32
C ASP A 143 4.06 -4.18 -25.12
N HIS A 144 3.50 -4.29 -23.91
CA HIS A 144 4.02 -3.65 -22.72
C HIS A 144 5.37 -4.22 -22.28
N ILE A 145 6.36 -3.35 -22.00
CA ILE A 145 7.74 -3.75 -21.66
C ILE A 145 7.78 -4.74 -20.50
N SER A 146 7.04 -4.46 -19.41
CA SER A 146 7.03 -5.34 -18.24
C SER A 146 6.44 -6.72 -18.55
N ARG A 147 5.46 -6.82 -19.46
CA ARG A 147 4.88 -8.10 -19.90
C ARG A 147 5.90 -8.88 -20.70
N ARG A 148 6.55 -8.23 -21.67
CA ARG A 148 7.61 -8.86 -22.48
C ARG A 148 8.77 -9.38 -21.65
N VAL A 149 9.21 -8.61 -20.65
CA VAL A 149 10.28 -9.03 -19.73
C VAL A 149 9.82 -10.20 -18.87
N PHE A 150 8.59 -10.15 -18.38
CA PHE A 150 7.98 -11.24 -17.61
C PHE A 150 7.89 -12.55 -18.41
N ASP A 151 7.39 -12.50 -19.65
CA ASP A 151 7.24 -13.70 -20.50
C ASP A 151 8.58 -14.28 -20.94
N LYS A 152 9.59 -13.43 -21.19
CA LYS A 152 10.95 -13.86 -21.55
C LYS A 152 11.75 -14.35 -20.34
N TRP A 153 11.26 -14.14 -19.12
CA TRP A 153 12.00 -14.52 -17.93
C TRP A 153 12.18 -16.05 -17.87
N LYS A 154 13.41 -16.48 -17.61
CA LYS A 154 13.76 -17.88 -17.37
C LYS A 154 14.51 -18.00 -16.06
N HIS A 155 14.22 -19.06 -15.31
CA HIS A 155 14.96 -19.36 -14.10
C HIS A 155 16.42 -19.67 -14.42
N SER A 156 17.36 -18.95 -13.80
CA SER A 156 18.79 -19.20 -13.93
C SER A 156 19.29 -20.01 -12.73
N THR A 157 19.71 -21.25 -12.98
CA THR A 157 20.30 -22.13 -11.95
C THR A 157 21.71 -21.73 -11.54
N LYS A 158 22.36 -20.82 -12.28
CA LYS A 158 23.72 -20.33 -11.98
C LYS A 158 23.78 -19.49 -10.71
N LEU A 159 22.67 -18.84 -10.34
CA LEU A 159 22.56 -18.06 -9.11
C LEU A 159 21.78 -18.89 -8.10
N ASN A 160 22.37 -19.14 -6.93
CA ASN A 160 21.70 -19.83 -5.83
C ASN A 160 20.72 -18.86 -5.10
N ARG A 161 19.82 -18.23 -5.86
CA ARG A 161 18.87 -17.23 -5.38
C ARG A 161 17.53 -17.40 -6.08
N SER A 162 16.46 -17.53 -5.31
CA SER A 162 15.12 -17.61 -5.86
C SER A 162 14.66 -16.25 -6.39
N SER A 163 14.01 -16.22 -7.55
CA SER A 163 13.37 -15.00 -8.05
C SER A 163 11.95 -14.86 -7.51
N THR A 164 11.38 -13.66 -7.60
CA THR A 164 9.97 -13.42 -7.25
C THR A 164 9.02 -14.29 -8.08
N LEU A 165 9.33 -14.53 -9.35
CA LEU A 165 8.50 -15.33 -10.25
C LEU A 165 8.58 -16.83 -9.93
N GLN A 166 9.75 -17.30 -9.53
CA GLN A 166 9.90 -18.67 -9.04
C GLN A 166 9.14 -18.86 -7.72
N LEU A 167 9.23 -17.89 -6.81
CA LEU A 167 8.52 -17.93 -5.53
C LEU A 167 7.00 -17.86 -5.75
N ASP A 168 6.51 -17.08 -6.73
CA ASP A 168 5.09 -17.08 -7.13
C ASP A 168 4.62 -18.48 -7.55
N SER A 169 5.39 -19.18 -8.38
CA SER A 169 5.07 -20.57 -8.79
C SER A 169 5.01 -21.52 -7.58
N GLN A 170 5.94 -21.39 -6.63
CA GLN A 170 5.95 -22.18 -5.41
C GLN A 170 4.74 -21.87 -4.51
N ILE A 171 4.43 -20.59 -4.31
CA ILE A 171 3.29 -20.14 -3.49
C ILE A 171 1.97 -20.66 -4.09
N ARG A 172 1.82 -20.61 -5.41
CA ARG A 172 0.61 -21.11 -6.08
C ARG A 172 0.45 -22.61 -5.95
N LYS A 173 1.55 -23.37 -6.04
CA LYS A 173 1.53 -24.82 -5.76
C LYS A 173 1.14 -25.10 -4.31
N GLU A 174 1.68 -24.36 -3.35
CA GLU A 174 1.31 -24.48 -1.93
C GLU A 174 -0.18 -24.21 -1.68
N LEU A 175 -0.75 -23.24 -2.41
CA LEU A 175 -2.14 -22.81 -2.26
C LEU A 175 -3.12 -23.52 -3.21
N ASN A 176 -2.66 -24.48 -4.03
CA ASN A 176 -3.45 -25.13 -5.09
C ASN A 176 -4.15 -24.13 -6.03
N LEU A 177 -3.47 -23.04 -6.38
CA LEU A 177 -3.98 -22.00 -7.27
C LEU A 177 -3.49 -22.21 -8.70
N ASP A 178 -4.41 -22.28 -9.66
CA ASP A 178 -4.04 -22.31 -11.08
C ASP A 178 -3.69 -20.91 -11.62
N HIS A 179 -2.99 -20.87 -12.76
CA HIS A 179 -2.71 -19.66 -13.50
C HIS A 179 -3.90 -19.16 -14.33
N SER A 180 -4.86 -20.04 -14.66
CA SER A 180 -5.96 -19.79 -15.59
C SER A 180 -7.18 -19.09 -14.99
N SER A 181 -7.33 -19.12 -13.66
CA SER A 181 -8.56 -18.68 -12.95
C SER A 181 -8.68 -17.16 -12.76
N LEU A 182 -7.94 -16.37 -13.53
CA LEU A 182 -7.97 -14.91 -13.42
C LEU A 182 -8.83 -14.36 -14.54
N GLU A 183 -10.13 -14.26 -14.27
CA GLU A 183 -10.99 -13.39 -15.05
C GLU A 183 -10.46 -11.96 -14.88
N PHE A 184 -10.00 -11.42 -16.01
CA PHE A 184 -9.58 -10.04 -16.10
C PHE A 184 -10.81 -9.16 -15.90
N LEU A 185 -10.96 -8.59 -14.71
CA LEU A 185 -11.71 -7.36 -14.59
C LEU A 185 -10.85 -6.30 -15.26
N GLN A 186 -11.09 -6.09 -16.54
CA GLN A 186 -10.61 -4.91 -17.24
C GLN A 186 -10.97 -3.73 -16.34
N GLU A 187 -9.97 -3.07 -15.76
CA GLU A 187 -10.18 -1.71 -15.30
C GLU A 187 -10.76 -1.02 -16.54
N LEU A 188 -12.06 -0.72 -16.51
CA LEU A 188 -12.70 0.10 -17.52
C LEU A 188 -11.72 1.22 -17.73
N LEU A 189 -11.13 1.29 -18.92
CA LEU A 189 -10.30 2.41 -19.30
C LEU A 189 -11.28 3.57 -19.23
N ILE A 190 -11.31 4.27 -18.09
CA ILE A 190 -12.00 5.54 -17.96
C ILE A 190 -11.24 6.36 -18.97
N THR A 191 -11.81 6.47 -20.16
CA THR A 191 -11.24 7.27 -21.23
C THR A 191 -11.07 8.63 -20.60
N LYS A 192 -9.83 9.07 -20.38
CA LYS A 192 -9.49 10.40 -19.88
C LYS A 192 -9.85 11.51 -20.88
N ASN A 193 -10.71 11.19 -21.85
CA ASN A 193 -11.28 12.15 -22.75
C ASN A 193 -12.37 12.84 -21.93
N PRO A 194 -12.21 14.15 -21.62
CA PRO A 194 -13.33 14.89 -21.08
C PRO A 194 -14.53 14.73 -22.03
N PRO A 195 -15.77 14.78 -21.52
CA PRO A 195 -16.95 14.79 -22.37
C PRO A 195 -16.76 15.87 -23.45
N LYS A 196 -17.01 15.52 -24.71
CA LYS A 196 -17.00 16.52 -25.78
C LYS A 196 -18.06 17.57 -25.41
N ASN A 197 -17.65 18.85 -25.36
CA ASN A 197 -18.48 20.00 -24.97
C ASN A 197 -18.69 20.21 -23.45
N THR A 198 -17.70 19.95 -22.60
CA THR A 198 -17.70 20.47 -21.21
C THR A 198 -17.48 21.98 -21.18
N CYS A 199 -18.39 22.72 -20.54
CA CYS A 199 -18.23 24.13 -20.22
C CYS A 199 -17.99 24.29 -18.70
N PHE A 200 -17.09 25.18 -18.30
CA PHE A 200 -16.83 25.50 -16.90
C PHE A 200 -17.36 26.90 -16.60
N GLU A 201 -18.47 26.97 -15.87
CA GLU A 201 -18.98 28.24 -15.35
C GLU A 201 -18.32 28.51 -14.00
N LEU A 202 -17.46 29.54 -13.94
CA LEU A 202 -16.71 29.91 -12.74
C LEU A 202 -17.21 31.20 -12.10
N GLU A 203 -18.12 31.91 -12.77
CA GLU A 203 -18.67 33.17 -12.32
C GLU A 203 -20.01 32.97 -11.60
N LEU A 204 -20.21 33.73 -10.53
CA LEU A 204 -21.51 33.82 -9.88
C LEU A 204 -22.37 34.80 -10.67
N LEU A 205 -23.66 34.51 -10.81
CA LEU A 205 -24.59 35.43 -11.48
C LEU A 205 -24.67 36.80 -10.82
N GLN A 206 -24.41 36.85 -9.52
CA GLN A 206 -24.28 38.09 -8.76
C GLN A 206 -22.89 38.16 -8.12
N PRO A 207 -22.17 39.27 -8.29
CA PRO A 207 -20.92 39.48 -7.56
C PRO A 207 -21.20 39.49 -6.05
N CYS A 208 -20.33 38.85 -5.29
CA CYS A 208 -20.41 38.83 -3.83
C CYS A 208 -19.02 39.02 -3.20
N SER A 209 -18.98 39.72 -2.08
CA SER A 209 -17.78 39.91 -1.28
C SER A 209 -17.67 38.84 -0.20
N LYS A 210 -16.43 38.39 0.11
CA LYS A 210 -16.16 37.46 1.23
C LYS A 210 -16.55 38.02 2.61
N LYS A 211 -16.88 39.31 2.70
CA LYS A 211 -17.31 39.99 3.93
C LYS A 211 -18.83 39.94 4.16
N GLU A 212 -19.60 39.43 3.19
CA GLU A 212 -21.05 39.29 3.32
C GLU A 212 -21.44 38.16 4.28
N ASP A 213 -22.68 38.19 4.75
CA ASP A 213 -23.23 37.19 5.65
C ASP A 213 -23.25 35.78 5.01
N PRO A 214 -22.83 34.73 5.74
CA PRO A 214 -22.78 33.36 5.21
C PRO A 214 -24.11 32.83 4.65
N VAL A 215 -25.25 33.25 5.19
CA VAL A 215 -26.58 32.84 4.69
C VAL A 215 -26.84 33.47 3.32
N THR A 216 -26.47 34.74 3.16
CA THR A 216 -26.61 35.49 1.91
C THR A 216 -25.72 34.90 0.81
N LEU A 217 -24.46 34.58 1.14
CA LEU A 217 -23.53 33.92 0.21
C LEU A 217 -24.05 32.56 -0.25
N LYS A 218 -24.62 31.78 0.67
CA LYS A 218 -25.23 30.48 0.38
C LYS A 218 -26.43 30.62 -0.56
N GLN A 219 -27.29 31.60 -0.31
CA GLN A 219 -28.45 31.85 -1.16
C GLN A 219 -28.04 32.20 -2.59
N LYS A 220 -27.09 33.13 -2.77
CA LYS A 220 -26.55 33.50 -4.10
C LYS A 220 -25.94 32.31 -4.84
N GLY A 221 -25.23 31.43 -4.12
CA GLY A 221 -24.68 30.19 -4.68
C GLY A 221 -25.77 29.22 -5.15
N LEU A 222 -26.82 29.02 -4.34
CA LEU A 222 -27.95 28.16 -4.68
C LEU A 222 -28.76 28.70 -5.87
N GLU A 223 -28.97 30.01 -5.95
CA GLU A 223 -29.64 30.67 -7.08
C GLU A 223 -28.84 30.49 -8.39
N THR A 224 -27.52 30.65 -8.32
CA THR A 224 -26.61 30.40 -9.45
C THR A 224 -26.70 28.96 -9.94
N ILE A 225 -26.67 27.99 -9.02
CA ILE A 225 -26.78 26.56 -9.34
C ILE A 225 -28.16 26.24 -9.94
N ALA A 226 -29.24 26.79 -9.40
CA ALA A 226 -30.60 26.53 -9.88
C ALA A 226 -30.80 27.01 -11.33
N ILE A 227 -30.20 28.13 -11.71
CA ILE A 227 -30.27 28.67 -13.09
C ILE A 227 -29.42 27.84 -14.04
N LEU A 228 -28.22 27.42 -13.64
CA LEU A 228 -27.35 26.57 -14.47
C LEU A 228 -27.86 25.14 -14.64
N SER A 229 -28.78 24.69 -13.76
CA SER A 229 -29.35 23.34 -13.77
C SER A 229 -30.62 23.20 -14.63
N GLN A 230 -30.92 24.11 -15.56
CA GLN A 230 -32.18 24.06 -16.31
C GLN A 230 -32.18 23.03 -17.46
N ASP A 231 -31.01 22.63 -17.99
CA ASP A 231 -30.87 21.65 -19.06
C ASP A 231 -30.07 20.41 -18.62
N ASN A 232 -30.59 19.20 -18.91
CA ASN A 232 -29.95 17.86 -18.77
C ASN A 232 -28.60 17.83 -18.02
N PHE A 233 -28.62 17.87 -16.68
CA PHE A 233 -27.42 17.96 -15.84
C PHE A 233 -27.17 16.70 -15.01
N ALA A 234 -25.90 16.46 -14.69
CA ALA A 234 -25.48 15.48 -13.68
C ALA A 234 -24.82 16.23 -12.51
N ILE A 235 -25.39 16.13 -11.32
CA ILE A 235 -24.80 16.73 -10.11
C ILE A 235 -23.74 15.79 -9.54
N ALA A 236 -22.51 16.29 -9.35
CA ALA A 236 -21.42 15.56 -8.73
C ALA A 236 -20.89 16.31 -7.49
N TYR A 237 -20.79 15.63 -6.37
CA TYR A 237 -20.22 16.18 -5.14
C TYR A 237 -18.79 15.68 -4.96
N THR A 238 -17.83 16.61 -4.88
CA THR A 238 -16.39 16.29 -4.81
C THR A 238 -15.94 15.86 -3.41
N ASP A 239 -16.76 16.13 -2.39
CA ASP A 239 -16.48 15.83 -0.98
C ASP A 239 -16.97 14.44 -0.52
N GLY A 240 -17.56 13.65 -1.42
CA GLY A 240 -18.08 12.32 -1.12
C GLY A 240 -19.48 12.29 -0.50
N SER A 241 -20.21 13.41 -0.49
CA SER A 241 -21.63 13.44 -0.11
C SER A 241 -22.50 12.78 -1.20
N SER A 242 -22.97 11.55 -0.93
CA SER A 242 -23.65 10.72 -1.94
C SER A 242 -25.12 11.05 -2.18
N LYS A 243 -25.71 11.97 -1.40
CA LYS A 243 -27.13 12.35 -1.47
C LYS A 243 -27.30 13.80 -1.03
N MET A 244 -28.32 14.48 -1.56
CA MET A 244 -28.86 15.73 -0.99
C MET A 244 -29.24 15.47 0.47
N LYS A 245 -28.28 15.65 1.39
CA LYS A 245 -28.56 15.74 2.81
C LYS A 245 -29.02 17.17 3.05
N VAL A 246 -30.07 17.26 3.88
CA VAL A 246 -30.81 18.45 4.33
C VAL A 246 -30.05 19.77 4.09
N PRO A 247 -30.66 20.76 3.41
CA PRO A 247 -29.98 21.97 2.94
C PRO A 247 -29.31 22.81 4.03
N GLU A 248 -29.59 22.55 5.31
CA GLU A 248 -29.32 23.51 6.38
C GLU A 248 -27.86 23.55 6.85
N LEU A 249 -27.04 22.50 6.67
CA LEU A 249 -25.83 22.36 7.50
C LEU A 249 -24.49 22.01 6.82
N SER A 250 -24.40 21.92 5.48
CA SER A 250 -23.11 21.66 4.83
C SER A 250 -22.67 22.77 3.88
N TYR A 251 -21.58 23.45 4.25
CA TYR A 251 -20.81 24.35 3.37
C TYR A 251 -19.90 23.52 2.46
N SER A 252 -20.45 22.71 1.56
CA SER A 252 -19.65 21.97 0.59
C SER A 252 -19.64 22.65 -0.77
N SER A 253 -18.44 22.72 -1.36
CA SER A 253 -18.25 23.20 -2.73
C SER A 253 -18.93 22.22 -3.69
N GLN A 254 -20.03 22.65 -4.30
CA GLN A 254 -20.73 21.87 -5.32
C GLN A 254 -20.09 22.14 -6.69
N MET A 255 -19.83 21.09 -7.46
CA MET A 255 -19.40 21.21 -8.85
C MET A 255 -20.53 20.66 -9.72
N VAL A 256 -21.18 21.54 -10.49
CA VAL A 256 -22.20 21.13 -11.45
C VAL A 256 -21.50 20.80 -12.76
N ILE A 257 -21.66 19.59 -13.26
CA ILE A 257 -21.12 19.18 -14.56
C ILE A 257 -22.28 19.17 -15.55
N THR A 258 -22.23 20.10 -16.51
CA THR A 258 -23.19 20.16 -17.61
C THR A 258 -22.68 19.32 -18.78
N THR A 259 -23.55 18.48 -19.34
CA THR A 259 -23.26 17.74 -20.58
C THR A 259 -24.42 17.93 -21.55
N ASN A 260 -24.14 18.46 -22.75
CA ASN A 260 -25.15 18.66 -23.80
C ASN A 260 -25.69 17.36 -24.44
N THR A 261 -25.36 16.19 -23.89
CA THR A 261 -25.79 14.90 -24.42
C THR A 261 -26.76 14.26 -23.44
N LYS A 262 -27.99 13.94 -23.89
CA LYS A 262 -28.89 13.04 -23.17
C LYS A 262 -28.09 11.81 -22.78
N LEU A 263 -27.99 11.54 -21.48
CA LEU A 263 -27.50 10.26 -20.97
C LEU A 263 -28.52 9.19 -21.41
N THR A 264 -28.36 8.67 -22.62
CA THR A 264 -29.00 7.42 -23.01
C THR A 264 -28.45 6.36 -22.06
N GLN A 265 -29.33 5.88 -21.19
CA GLN A 265 -29.07 4.75 -20.30
C GLN A 265 -28.55 3.57 -21.14
N ALA A 266 -27.38 3.06 -20.74
CA ALA A 266 -26.85 1.77 -21.16
C ALA A 266 -26.61 0.93 -19.90
#